data_AF-W4F6E5-F1
#
_entry.id   AF-W4F6E5-F1
#
_cell.length_a   1.000
_cell.length_b   1.000
_cell.length_c   1.000
_cell.angle_alpha   90.00
_cell.angle_beta   90.00
_cell.angle_gamma   90.00
#
_symmetry.space_group_name_H-M   'P 1'
#
loop_
_entity.id
_entity.type
_entity.pdbx_description
1 polymer ?
#
loop_
_entity_poly.entity_id
_entity_poly.type
_entity_poly.pdbx_seq_one_letter_code
_entity_poly.pdbx_strand_id
1 'polypeptide(L)' 'MDNNNGGNFTSAGTDIDEVKRKNAEFGLSYNEIKAVLAKTGGLGTAKYSDTNSEEVKSKNQNQFPN' A
#
# COMPACT_ATOMS: atom_id res chain seq x y z
N MET A 1 -23.53 3.11 31.89
CA MET A 1 -23.20 3.09 30.45
C MET A 1 -22.54 4.42 30.16
N ASP A 2 -21.21 4.44 30.09
CA ASP A 2 -20.44 5.67 29.89
C ASP A 2 -20.60 6.14 28.44
N ASN A 3 -21.40 7.19 28.26
CA ASN A 3 -21.49 7.93 27.00
C ASN A 3 -20.26 8.81 26.86
N ASN A 4 -19.19 8.26 26.27
CA ASN A 4 -18.04 9.01 25.79
C ASN A 4 -18.45 9.87 24.58
N ASN A 5 -19.19 10.94 24.84
CA ASN A 5 -19.74 11.86 23.83
C ASN A 5 -18.77 13.04 23.59
N GLY A 6 -17.48 12.74 23.45
CA GLY A 6 -16.47 13.66 22.95
C GLY A 6 -16.08 13.16 21.56
N GLY A 7 -16.67 13.73 20.51
CA GLY A 7 -16.45 13.24 19.14
C GLY A 7 -14.96 13.17 18.80
N ASN A 8 -14.58 12.18 17.98
CA ASN A 8 -13.20 11.95 17.56
C ASN A 8 -12.75 13.04 16.58
N PHE A 9 -12.59 14.27 17.08
CA PHE A 9 -12.10 15.41 16.32
C PHE A 9 -10.63 15.64 16.61
N THR A 10 -9.84 15.96 15.58
CA THR A 10 -8.46 16.44 15.78
C THR A 10 -8.47 17.83 16.42
N SER A 11 -7.31 18.30 16.90
CA SER A 11 -7.13 19.69 17.36
C SER A 11 -7.44 20.74 16.27
N ALA A 12 -7.37 20.33 15.00
CA ALA A 12 -7.76 21.14 13.85
C ALA A 12 -9.27 21.05 13.51
N GLY A 13 -10.06 20.32 14.30
CA GLY A 13 -11.50 20.13 14.09
C GLY A 13 -11.86 19.07 13.05
N THR A 14 -10.93 18.20 12.65
CA THR A 14 -11.19 17.15 11.65
C THR A 14 -11.92 15.98 12.28
N ASP A 15 -13.10 15.62 11.76
CA ASP A 15 -13.83 14.41 12.15
C ASP A 15 -13.09 13.15 11.64
N ILE A 16 -12.53 12.39 12.57
CA ILE A 16 -11.78 11.16 12.26
C ILE A 16 -12.70 10.06 11.73
N ASP A 17 -13.94 9.98 12.20
CA ASP A 17 -14.86 8.92 11.81
C ASP A 17 -15.43 9.18 10.40
N GLU A 18 -15.68 10.44 10.04
CA GLU A 18 -16.02 10.82 8.67
C GLU A 18 -14.87 10.53 7.69
N VAL A 19 -13.64 10.85 8.07
CA VAL A 19 -12.45 10.58 7.23
C VAL A 19 -12.26 9.08 7.00
N LYS A 20 -12.41 8.24 8.03
CA LYS A 20 -12.34 6.78 7.88
C LYS A 20 -13.43 6.25 6.95
N ARG A 21 -14.66 6.74 7.07
CA ARG A 21 -15.77 6.36 6.19
C ARG A 21 -15.45 6.72 4.73
N LYS A 22 -15.00 7.95 4.48
CA LYS A 22 -14.59 8.38 3.14
C LYS A 22 -13.42 7.58 2.61
N ASN A 23 -12.41 7.26 3.42
CA ASN A 23 -11.28 6.42 2.97
C ASN A 23 -11.71 4.96 2.69
N ALA A 24 -12.75 4.47 3.37
CA ALA A 24 -13.33 3.17 3.07
C ALA A 24 -14.17 3.19 1.78
N GLU A 25 -14.82 4.32 1.46
CA GLU A 25 -15.55 4.53 0.20
C GLU A 25 -14.62 4.83 -0.98
N PHE A 26 -13.49 5.50 -0.71
CA PHE A 26 -12.51 5.97 -1.67
C PHE A 26 -11.13 5.42 -1.27
N GLY A 27 -10.88 4.19 -1.68
CA GLY A 27 -9.62 3.50 -1.52
C GLY A 27 -9.57 2.31 -2.45
N LEU A 28 -8.38 1.97 -2.94
CA LEU A 28 -8.20 0.70 -3.63
C LEU A 28 -8.36 -0.42 -2.59
N SER A 29 -9.13 -1.44 -2.92
CA SER A 29 -9.17 -2.66 -2.11
C SER A 29 -7.78 -3.27 -2.01
N TYR A 30 -7.58 -4.13 -1.02
CA TYR A 30 -6.33 -4.85 -0.85
C TYR A 30 -5.85 -5.56 -2.13
N ASN A 31 -6.78 -6.14 -2.91
CA ASN A 31 -6.46 -6.82 -4.16
C ASN A 31 -6.08 -5.85 -5.28
N GLU A 32 -6.73 -4.68 -5.34
CA GLU A 32 -6.39 -3.64 -6.31
C GLU A 32 -5.04 -2.99 -5.99
N ILE A 33 -4.76 -2.71 -4.72
CA ILE A 33 -3.44 -2.27 -4.26
C ILE A 33 -2.38 -3.32 -4.60
N LYS A 34 -2.65 -4.60 -4.33
CA LYS A 34 -1.73 -5.71 -4.67
C LYS A 34 -1.46 -5.75 -6.18
N ALA A 35 -2.49 -5.58 -7.01
CA ALA A 35 -2.33 -5.54 -8.46
C ALA A 35 -1.53 -4.32 -8.93
N VAL A 36 -1.76 -3.14 -8.35
CA VAL A 36 -0.97 -1.93 -8.63
C VAL A 36 0.48 -2.11 -8.21
N LEU A 37 0.75 -2.66 -7.01
CA LEU A 37 2.11 -2.93 -6.55
C LEU A 37 2.83 -3.94 -7.46
N ALA A 38 2.16 -5.03 -7.82
CA ALA A 38 2.73 -6.04 -8.72
C ALA A 38 3.04 -5.45 -10.12
N LYS A 39 2.18 -4.55 -10.62
CA LYS A 39 2.37 -3.92 -11.94
C LYS A 39 3.46 -2.84 -11.94
N THR A 40 3.58 -2.09 -10.85
CA THR A 40 4.45 -0.90 -10.78
C THR A 40 5.75 -1.12 -10.02
N GLY A 41 5.90 -2.26 -9.34
CA GLY A 41 6.99 -2.47 -8.37
C GLY A 41 6.85 -1.61 -7.11
N GLY A 42 5.66 -1.05 -6.89
CA GLY A 42 5.37 0.00 -5.91
C GLY A 42 5.37 1.41 -6.53
N LEU A 43 4.43 2.25 -6.09
CA LEU A 43 4.24 3.59 -6.65
C LEU A 43 5.38 4.52 -6.20
N GLY A 44 6.28 4.90 -7.12
CA GLY A 44 7.39 5.80 -6.83
C GLY A 44 8.58 5.17 -6.09
N THR A 45 8.58 3.84 -5.91
CA THR A 45 9.67 3.10 -5.26
C THR A 45 10.71 2.57 -6.24
N ALA A 46 10.48 2.68 -7.54
CA ALA A 46 11.42 2.23 -8.58
C ALA A 46 12.84 2.80 -8.39
N LYS A 47 12.97 4.03 -7.88
CA LYS A 47 14.27 4.66 -7.58
C LYS A 47 15.05 4.03 -6.42
N TYR A 48 14.39 3.19 -5.62
CA TYR A 48 14.97 2.44 -4.51
C TYR A 48 15.15 0.96 -4.85
N SER A 49 14.71 0.52 -6.03
CA SER A 49 14.89 -0.84 -6.51
C SER A 49 16.19 -0.90 -7.31
N ASP A 50 17.29 -1.23 -6.64
CA ASP A 50 18.58 -1.51 -7.27
C ASP A 50 18.63 -2.91 -7.93
N THR A 51 17.48 -3.48 -8.26
CA THR A 51 17.39 -4.84 -8.79
C THR A 51 17.76 -4.84 -10.27
N ASN A 52 18.92 -5.41 -10.60
CA ASN A 52 19.31 -5.69 -11.98
C ASN A 52 18.58 -6.95 -12.50
N SER A 53 17.60 -6.76 -13.38
CA SER A 53 16.76 -7.84 -13.91
C SER A 53 17.55 -8.89 -14.70
N GLU A 54 18.61 -8.50 -15.41
CA GLU A 54 19.43 -9.42 -16.21
C GLU A 54 20.28 -10.33 -15.32
N GLU A 55 20.83 -9.78 -14.24
CA GLU A 55 21.59 -10.54 -13.25
C GLU A 55 20.71 -11.59 -12.56
N VAL A 56 19.51 -11.18 -12.12
CA VAL A 56 18.53 -12.08 -11.50
C VAL A 56 18.11 -13.20 -12.45
N LYS A 57 17.91 -12.87 -13.73
CA LYS A 57 17.53 -13.85 -14.77
C LYS A 57 18.62 -14.89 -14.99
N SER A 58 19.87 -14.46 -15.09
CA SER A 58 21.02 -15.36 -15.24
C SER A 58 21.20 -16.26 -14.00
N LYS A 59 21.08 -15.71 -12.79
CA LYS A 59 21.13 -16.49 -11.55
C LYS A 59 20.04 -17.56 -11.49
N ASN A 60 18.80 -17.22 -11.84
CA ASN A 60 17.69 -18.18 -11.82
C ASN A 60 17.85 -19.31 -12.84
N GLN A 61 18.41 -19.02 -14.03
CA GLN A 61 18.68 -20.04 -15.04
C GLN A 61 19.83 -20.98 -14.65
N ASN A 62 20.85 -20.44 -13.96
CA ASN A 62 22.00 -21.24 -13.52
C ASN A 62 21.74 -21.99 -12.21
N GLN A 63 20.81 -21.52 -11.38
CA GLN A 63 20.48 -22.12 -10.09
C GLN A 63 19.50 -23.30 -10.20
N PHE A 64 18.73 -23.38 -11.29
CA PHE A 64 17.90 -24.54 -11.62
C PHE A 64 18.35 -25.13 -12.97
N PRO A 65 19.50 -25.81 -13.03
CA PRO A 65 19.84 -26.61 -14.22
C PRO A 65 18.80 -27.73 -14.37
N ASN A 66 18.26 -27.88 -15.59
CA ASN A 66 17.39 -29.01 -15.97
C ASN A 66 18.13 -30.34 -15.88
#